data_AF-A0A4Y2M975-F1
#
_entry.id   AF-A0A4Y2M975-F1
#
_cell.length_a   1.000
_cell.length_b   1.000
_cell.length_c   1.000
_cell.angle_alpha   90.00
_cell.angle_beta   90.00
_cell.angle_gamma   90.00
#
_symmetry.space_group_name_H-M   'P 1'
#
loop_
_entity.id
_entity.type
_entity.pdbx_description
1 polymer ?
#
loop_
_entity_poly.entity_id
_entity_poly.type
_entity_poly.pdbx_seq_one_letter_code
_entity_poly.pdbx_strand_id
1 'polypeptide(L)' 'DSGYPQELHLHTPYSTVSTGSAEEQYNAAHSRGRCVVERCNGVLKNRFRCLLKQALYARSCL' A
#
# COMPACT_ATOMS: atom_id res chain seq x y z
N ASP A 1 0.50 7.66 -2.14
CA ASP A 1 0.54 7.05 -0.80
C ASP A 1 1.99 6.70 -0.45
N SER A 2 2.86 7.71 -0.31
CA SER A 2 4.32 7.49 -0.25
C SER A 2 4.87 7.31 1.18
N GLY A 3 4.01 7.39 2.19
CA GLY A 3 4.40 7.35 3.60
C GLY A 3 4.61 5.95 4.17
N TYR A 4 4.16 4.91 3.46
CA TYR A 4 4.32 3.51 3.85
C TYR A 4 4.72 2.71 2.59
N PRO A 5 6.01 2.75 2.19
CA PRO A 5 6.47 1.97 1.04
C PRO A 5 6.22 0.48 1.30
N GLN A 6 5.79 -0.23 0.26
CA GLN A 6 5.62 -1.67 0.34
C GLN A 6 7.00 -2.32 0.39
N GLU A 7 7.23 -3.08 1.45
CA GLU A 7 8.39 -3.94 1.58
C GLU A 7 8.39 -5.05 0.52
N LEU A 8 9.54 -5.24 -0.14
CA LEU A 8 9.69 -6.15 -1.30
C LEU A 8 9.38 -7.62 -0.96
N HIS A 9 9.56 -7.99 0.30
CA HIS A 9 9.38 -9.34 0.85
C HIS A 9 7.92 -9.64 1.25
N LEU A 10 7.04 -8.64 1.27
CA LEU A 10 5.64 -8.80 1.68
C LEU A 10 4.72 -9.19 0.52
N HIS A 11 5.02 -8.70 -0.69
CA HIS A 11 4.25 -9.03 -1.89
C HIS A 11 5.15 -8.90 -3.12
N THR A 12 5.18 -9.95 -3.94
CA THR A 12 6.01 -10.04 -5.14
C THR A 12 5.09 -10.30 -6.33
N PRO A 13 4.67 -9.25 -7.07
CA PRO A 13 3.82 -9.43 -8.23
C PRO A 13 4.59 -10.13 -9.35
N TYR A 14 3.92 -11.04 -10.05
CA TYR A 14 4.48 -11.66 -11.26
C TYR A 14 4.28 -10.71 -12.45
N SER A 15 5.38 -10.27 -13.07
CA SER A 15 5.34 -9.29 -14.17
C SER A 15 4.76 -9.83 -15.48
N THR A 16 4.99 -11.11 -15.76
CA THR A 16 4.46 -11.80 -16.94
C THR A 16 3.68 -13.01 -16.45
N VAL A 17 2.39 -13.05 -16.75
CA VAL A 17 1.49 -14.15 -16.37
C VAL A 17 0.75 -14.63 -17.60
N SER A 18 0.49 -15.94 -17.67
CA SER A 18 -0.39 -16.52 -18.69
C SER A 18 -1.83 -16.51 -18.20
N THR A 19 -2.79 -16.35 -19.12
CA THR A 19 -4.21 -16.31 -18.76
C THR A 19 -4.64 -17.62 -18.12
N GLY A 20 -5.30 -17.53 -16.96
CA GLY A 20 -5.75 -18.67 -16.17
C GLY A 20 -4.67 -19.29 -15.27
N SER A 21 -3.45 -18.75 -15.26
CA SER A 21 -2.36 -19.30 -14.45
C SER A 21 -2.54 -19.02 -12.95
N ALA A 22 -1.83 -19.77 -12.10
CA ALA A 22 -1.86 -19.54 -10.67
C ALA A 22 -1.27 -18.17 -10.29
N GLU A 23 -0.31 -17.68 -11.09
CA GLU A 23 0.33 -16.38 -10.95
C GLU A 23 -0.64 -15.23 -11.24
N GLU A 24 -1.49 -15.36 -12.26
CA GLU A 24 -2.56 -14.38 -12.54
C GLU A 24 -3.54 -14.31 -11.37
N GLN A 25 -3.97 -15.47 -10.85
CA GLN A 25 -4.87 -15.54 -9.71
C GLN A 25 -4.23 -14.97 -8.44
N TYR A 26 -2.95 -15.25 -8.20
CA TYR A 26 -2.17 -14.68 -7.10
C TYR A 26 -2.14 -13.16 -7.18
N ASN A 27 -1.77 -12.61 -8.35
CA ASN A 27 -1.72 -11.17 -8.58
C ASN A 27 -3.10 -10.54 -8.37
N ALA A 28 -4.16 -11.14 -8.91
CA ALA A 28 -5.52 -10.64 -8.77
C ALA A 28 -6.01 -10.63 -7.31
N ALA A 29 -5.71 -11.68 -6.55
CA ALA A 29 -6.05 -11.75 -5.13
C ALA A 29 -5.30 -10.68 -4.33
N HIS A 30 -3.99 -10.53 -4.55
CA HIS A 30 -3.17 -9.54 -3.84
C HIS A 30 -3.55 -8.11 -4.21
N SER A 31 -3.78 -7.80 -5.49
CA SER A 31 -4.24 -6.48 -5.93
C SER A 31 -5.56 -6.08 -5.25
N ARG A 32 -6.51 -7.02 -5.11
CA ARG A 32 -7.77 -6.76 -4.39
C ARG A 32 -7.53 -6.47 -2.92
N GLY A 33 -6.72 -7.28 -2.24
CA GLY A 33 -6.38 -7.08 -0.82
C GLY A 33 -5.71 -5.73 -0.56
N ARG A 34 -4.70 -5.39 -1.38
CA ARG A 34 -3.99 -4.11 -1.31
C ARG A 34 -4.92 -2.91 -1.48
N CYS A 35 -5.83 -2.97 -2.45
CA CYS A 35 -6.77 -1.88 -2.71
C CYS A 35 -7.64 -1.56 -1.48
N VAL A 36 -8.08 -2.58 -0.73
CA VAL A 36 -8.87 -2.39 0.49
C VAL A 36 -8.02 -1.75 1.60
N VAL A 37 -6.81 -2.26 1.82
CA VAL A 37 -5.89 -1.75 2.85
C VAL A 37 -5.51 -0.29 2.58
N GLU A 38 -5.14 0.05 1.34
CA GLU A 38 -4.77 1.41 0.94
C GLU A 38 -5.94 2.39 1.08
N ARG A 39 -7.16 1.97 0.72
CA ARG A 39 -8.38 2.76 0.95
C ARG A 39 -8.64 3.00 2.44
N CYS A 40 -8.54 1.95 3.26
CA CYS A 40 -8.68 2.06 4.71
C CYS A 40 -7.65 3.04 5.30
N ASN A 41 -6.38 2.90 4.90
CA ASN A 41 -5.31 3.80 5.30
C ASN A 41 -5.60 5.25 4.88
N GLY A 42 -6.13 5.48 3.67
CA GLY A 42 -6.55 6.81 3.23
C GLY A 42 -7.62 7.43 4.13
N VAL A 43 -8.64 6.65 4.52
CA VAL A 43 -9.69 7.10 5.44
C VAL A 43 -9.12 7.42 6.82
N LEU A 44 -8.28 6.54 7.37
CA LEU A 44 -7.67 6.73 8.68
C LEU A 44 -6.76 7.97 8.70
N LYS A 45 -5.93 8.16 7.67
CA LYS A 45 -5.10 9.36 7.48
C LYS A 45 -5.96 10.62 7.42
N ASN A 46 -7.09 10.56 6.71
CA ASN A 46 -7.99 11.71 6.62
C ASN A 46 -8.72 12.01 7.93
N ARG A 47 -9.05 10.99 8.73
CA ARG A 47 -9.70 11.14 10.03
C ARG A 47 -8.75 11.71 11.08
N PHE A 48 -7.50 11.26 11.12
CA PHE A 48 -6.52 11.63 12.14
C PHE A 48 -5.45 12.58 11.60
N ARG A 49 -5.84 13.62 10.86
CA ARG A 49 -4.91 14.62 10.27
C ARG A 49 -3.99 15.29 11.30
N CYS A 50 -4.44 15.43 12.55
CA CYS A 50 -3.64 16.01 13.64
C CYS A 50 -2.37 15.19 13.94
N LEU A 51 -2.42 13.86 13.81
CA LEU A 51 -1.27 12.97 14.03
C LEU A 51 -0.26 13.04 12.88
N LEU A 52 -0.73 13.32 11.66
CA LEU A 52 0.12 13.48 10.48
C LEU A 52 0.98 14.75 10.52
N LYS A 53 0.47 15.85 11.10
CA LYS A 53 1.23 17.11 11.22
C LYS A 53 2.48 16.99 12.10
N GLN A 54 2.41 16.21 13.19
CA GLN A 54 3.54 15.99 14.09
C GLN A 54 4.69 15.26 13.38
N ALA A 55 4.38 14.25 12.54
CA ALA A 55 5.38 13.51 11.78
C ALA A 55 6.02 14.33 10.64
N LEU A 56 5.27 15.26 10.03
CA LEU A 56 5.81 16.14 8.97
C LEU A 56 6.71 17.25 9.54
N TYR A 57 6.35 17.85 10.68
CA TYR A 57 7.18 18.88 11.32
C TYR A 57 8.55 18.35 11.76
N ALA A 58 8.60 17.09 12.24
CA ALA A 58 9.85 16.42 12.59
C ALA A 58 10.77 16.15 11.37
N ARG A 59 10.22 16.07 10.15
CA ARG A 59 11.00 15.85 8.91
C ARG A 59 11.43 17.15 8.21
N SER A 60 10.84 18.30 8.54
CA SER A 60 11.25 19.61 8.00
C SER A 60 12.41 20.27 8.76
N CYS A 61 12.86 19.66 9.87
CA CYS A 61 13.98 20.13 10.69
C CYS A 61 15.27 19.29 10.50
N LEU A 62 15.28 18.36 9.55
CA LEU A 62 16.43 17.56 9.10
C LEU A 62 16.58 17.74 7.58
#